data_AF-X1JZV5-F1
#
_entry.id   AF-X1JZV5-F1
#
_cell.length_a   1.000
_cell.length_b   1.000
_cell.length_c   1.000
_cell.angle_alpha   90.00
_cell.angle_beta   90.00
_cell.angle_gamma   90.00
#
_symmetry.space_group_name_H-M   'P 1'
#
loop_
_entity.id
_entity.type
_entity.pdbx_description
1 polymer ?
#
loop_
_entity_poly.entity_id
_entity_poly.type
_entity_poly.pdbx_seq_one_letter_code
_entity_poly.pdbx_strand_id
1 'polypeptide(L)'
;KAFGKARSAAIAITETTRAMAAASDALQADLAAQGVQTVQRWLTAEDERVCPVCGPLDHTTEDTWRAAFPSGPPAHVNCRCVTDVELVA
;
A
#
# COMPACT_ATOMS: atom_id res chain seq x y z
N LYS A 1 4.47 -29.64 5.55
CA LYS A 1 5.46 -29.28 4.50
C LYS A 1 5.63 -27.77 4.54
N ALA A 2 6.84 -27.25 4.77
CA ALA A 2 7.13 -25.81 4.66
C ALA A 2 7.32 -25.42 3.18
N PHE A 3 6.99 -24.19 2.81
CA PHE A 3 7.21 -23.68 1.45
C PHE A 3 8.71 -23.61 1.11
N GLY A 4 9.07 -23.70 -0.17
CA GLY A 4 10.44 -23.45 -0.63
C GLY A 4 10.86 -21.99 -0.41
N LYS A 5 12.16 -21.74 -0.18
CA LYS A 5 12.69 -20.43 0.25
C LYS A 5 12.15 -19.22 -0.55
N ALA A 6 12.17 -19.31 -1.88
CA ALA A 6 11.68 -18.23 -2.75
C ALA A 6 10.19 -17.93 -2.55
N ARG A 7 9.37 -18.96 -2.37
CA ARG A 7 7.93 -18.81 -2.11
C ARG A 7 7.68 -18.25 -0.71
N SER A 8 8.43 -18.72 0.30
CA SER A 8 8.34 -18.18 1.66
C SER A 8 8.65 -16.69 1.69
N ALA A 9 9.69 -16.25 0.98
CA ALA A 9 10.05 -14.83 0.88
C ALA A 9 8.96 -14.01 0.18
N ALA A 10 8.39 -14.52 -0.93
CA ALA A 10 7.33 -13.83 -1.65
C ALA A 10 6.06 -13.67 -0.80
N ILE A 11 5.69 -14.69 -0.04
CA ILE A 11 4.57 -14.63 0.91
C ILE A 11 4.87 -13.59 2.00
N ALA A 12 6.05 -13.63 2.61
CA ALA A 12 6.42 -12.70 3.66
C ALA A 12 6.32 -11.24 3.20
N ILE A 13 6.91 -10.91 2.04
CA ILE A 13 6.86 -9.56 1.49
C ILE A 13 5.40 -9.15 1.21
N THR A 14 4.66 -9.98 0.49
CA THR A 14 3.30 -9.64 0.04
C THR A 14 2.34 -9.46 1.21
N GLU A 15 2.39 -10.34 2.22
CA GLU A 15 1.47 -10.28 3.35
C GLU A 15 1.83 -9.20 4.36
N THR A 16 3.12 -8.87 4.53
CA THR A 16 3.52 -7.68 5.30
C THR A 16 3.03 -6.41 4.62
N THR A 17 3.21 -6.26 3.31
CA THR A 17 2.69 -5.12 2.56
C THR A 17 1.16 -5.00 2.68
N ARG A 18 0.44 -6.13 2.58
CA ARG A 18 -1.03 -6.16 2.75
C ARG A 18 -1.45 -5.72 4.14
N ALA A 19 -0.73 -6.20 5.17
CA ALA A 19 -1.02 -5.84 6.56
C ALA A 19 -0.80 -4.33 6.80
N MET A 20 0.23 -3.73 6.19
CA MET A 20 0.49 -2.30 6.28
C MET A 20 -0.63 -1.47 5.62
N ALA A 21 -1.06 -1.84 4.40
CA ALA A 21 -2.15 -1.13 3.74
C ALA A 21 -3.48 -1.24 4.51
N ALA A 22 -3.78 -2.42 5.07
CA ALA A 22 -4.93 -2.60 5.95
C ALA A 22 -4.84 -1.72 7.22
N ALA A 23 -3.63 -1.48 7.75
CA ALA A 23 -3.43 -0.56 8.86
C ALA A 23 -3.68 0.91 8.47
N SER A 24 -3.24 1.33 7.27
CA SER A 24 -3.53 2.66 6.73
C SER A 24 -5.04 2.88 6.53
N ASP A 25 -5.75 1.89 5.97
CA ASP A 25 -7.20 1.93 5.82
C ASP A 25 -7.91 2.03 7.20
N ALA A 26 -7.47 1.25 8.19
CA ALA A 26 -8.02 1.31 9.54
C ALA A 26 -7.77 2.68 10.21
N LEU A 27 -6.55 3.23 10.06
CA LEU A 27 -6.21 4.55 10.58
C LEU A 27 -7.06 5.66 9.95
N GLN A 28 -7.21 5.64 8.63
CA GLN A 28 -8.08 6.60 7.93
C GLN A 28 -9.53 6.50 8.41
N ALA A 29 -10.05 5.29 8.62
CA ALA A 29 -11.40 5.08 9.14
C ALA A 29 -11.56 5.61 10.58
N ASP A 30 -10.59 5.34 11.46
CA ASP A 30 -10.60 5.82 12.85
C ASP A 30 -10.51 7.35 12.93
N LEU A 31 -9.72 7.97 12.06
CA LEU A 31 -9.61 9.43 11.96
C LEU A 31 -10.90 10.05 11.40
N ALA A 32 -11.50 9.43 10.38
CA ALA A 32 -12.79 9.87 9.84
C ALA A 32 -13.91 9.80 10.88
N ALA A 33 -13.94 8.76 11.73
CA ALA A 33 -14.88 8.64 12.84
C ALA A 33 -14.73 9.76 13.89
N GLN A 34 -13.55 10.37 13.98
CA GLN A 34 -13.26 11.54 14.81
C GLN A 34 -13.47 12.88 14.09
N GLY A 35 -13.99 12.86 12.86
CA GLY A 35 -14.21 14.04 12.03
C GLY A 35 -12.96 14.59 11.35
N VAL A 36 -11.84 13.88 11.41
CA VAL A 36 -10.58 14.29 10.78
C VAL A 36 -10.58 13.86 9.31
N GLN A 37 -10.41 14.83 8.41
CA GLN A 37 -10.30 14.56 6.98
C GLN A 37 -8.87 14.14 6.63
N THR A 38 -8.74 13.05 5.90
CA THR A 38 -7.46 12.49 5.48
C THR A 38 -7.52 12.02 4.03
N VAL A 39 -6.35 11.84 3.42
CA VAL A 39 -6.17 11.24 2.10
C VAL A 39 -5.04 10.23 2.17
N GLN A 40 -5.19 9.06 1.55
CA GLN A 40 -4.04 8.17 1.38
C GLN A 40 -3.22 8.53 0.14
N ARG A 41 -1.89 8.62 0.32
CA ARG A 41 -0.91 8.79 -0.76
C ARG A 41 -0.15 7.49 -0.99
N TRP A 42 -0.03 7.07 -2.24
CA TRP A 42 0.79 5.92 -2.59
C TRP A 42 2.27 6.32 -2.63
N LEU A 43 3.10 5.58 -1.91
CA LEU A 43 4.55 5.78 -1.85
C LEU A 43 5.25 4.52 -2.33
N THR A 44 6.10 4.66 -3.35
CA THR A 44 6.93 3.55 -3.82
C THR A 44 8.06 3.25 -2.84
N ALA A 45 8.77 2.14 -3.06
CA ALA A 45 9.94 1.80 -2.24
C ALA A 45 11.19 2.66 -2.56
N GLU A 46 11.07 3.62 -3.49
CA GLU A 46 12.12 4.54 -3.92
C GLU A 46 13.48 3.87 -4.24
N ASP A 47 13.44 2.68 -4.85
CA ASP A 47 14.64 1.97 -5.29
C ASP A 47 14.58 1.59 -6.76
N GLU A 48 15.71 1.11 -7.29
CA GLU A 48 15.85 0.69 -8.70
C GLU A 48 14.96 -0.51 -9.10
N ARG A 49 14.18 -1.06 -8.16
CA ARG A 49 13.32 -2.23 -8.37
C ARG A 49 11.83 -1.86 -8.35
N VAL A 50 11.49 -0.57 -8.32
CA VAL A 50 10.11 -0.12 -8.51
C VAL A 50 9.62 -0.57 -9.88
N CYS A 51 8.45 -1.21 -9.91
CA CYS A 51 7.91 -1.79 -11.14
C CYS A 51 7.14 -0.75 -11.97
N PRO A 52 6.88 -1.02 -13.27
CA PRO A 52 6.08 -0.14 -14.12
C PRO A 52 4.62 0.05 -13.69
N VAL A 53 4.09 -0.82 -12.80
CA VAL A 53 2.73 -0.66 -12.24
C VAL A 53 2.72 0.38 -11.14
N CYS A 54 3.70 0.35 -10.24
CA CYS A 54 3.73 1.21 -9.05
C CYS A 54 4.41 2.55 -9.32
N GLY A 55 5.39 2.62 -10.24
CA GLY A 55 6.10 3.85 -10.56
C GLY A 55 5.17 5.01 -10.95
N PRO A 56 4.16 4.81 -11.82
CA PRO A 56 3.20 5.86 -12.16
C PRO A 56 2.26 6.28 -11.02
N LEU A 57 2.17 5.49 -9.94
CA LEU A 57 1.32 5.78 -8.79
C LEU A 57 2.06 6.56 -7.71
N ASP A 58 3.38 6.71 -7.83
CA ASP A 58 4.19 7.38 -6.83
C ASP A 58 3.69 8.80 -6.57
N HIS A 59 3.52 9.13 -5.29
CA HIS A 59 2.93 10.36 -4.81
C HIS A 59 1.49 10.65 -5.29
N THR A 60 0.78 9.72 -5.92
CA THR A 60 -0.62 9.93 -6.29
C THR A 60 -1.55 9.66 -5.11
N THR A 61 -2.66 10.38 -5.07
CA THR A 61 -3.69 10.21 -4.03
C THR A 61 -4.67 9.09 -4.37
N GLU A 62 -5.44 8.65 -3.38
CA GLU A 62 -6.36 7.51 -3.48
C GLU A 62 -7.43 7.62 -4.57
N ASP A 63 -7.79 8.83 -5.00
CA ASP A 63 -8.64 9.06 -6.16
C ASP A 63 -8.05 8.48 -7.47
N THR A 64 -6.73 8.42 -7.58
CA THR A 64 -6.02 7.94 -8.77
C THR A 64 -5.93 6.41 -8.81
N TRP A 65 -5.69 5.76 -7.66
CA TRP A 65 -5.35 4.33 -7.63
C TRP A 65 -6.45 3.43 -7.04
N ARG A 66 -7.39 3.95 -6.22
CA ARG A 66 -8.34 3.12 -5.47
C ARG A 66 -9.32 2.35 -6.37
N ALA A 67 -9.59 2.86 -7.58
CA ALA A 67 -10.38 2.12 -8.57
C ALA A 67 -9.70 0.82 -9.05
N ALA A 68 -8.37 0.83 -9.19
CA ALA A 68 -7.59 -0.34 -9.63
C ALA A 68 -7.10 -1.19 -8.45
N PHE A 69 -6.78 -0.56 -7.32
CA PHE A 69 -6.25 -1.19 -6.11
C PHE A 69 -7.06 -0.74 -4.88
N PRO A 70 -8.28 -1.29 -4.67
CA PRO A 70 -9.20 -0.79 -3.65
C PRO A 70 -8.67 -0.79 -2.20
N SER A 71 -7.77 -1.73 -1.90
CA SER A 71 -7.13 -1.90 -0.58
C SER A 71 -5.69 -1.39 -0.55
N GLY A 72 -5.29 -0.58 -1.53
CA GLY A 72 -3.90 -0.13 -1.67
C GLY A 72 -2.93 -1.28 -2.02
N PRO A 73 -1.64 -1.15 -1.67
CA PRO A 73 -0.65 -2.20 -1.85
C PRO A 73 -1.03 -3.49 -1.08
N PRO A 74 -0.64 -4.69 -1.55
CA PRO A 74 0.22 -4.96 -2.69
C PRO A 74 -0.55 -4.98 -4.02
N ALA A 75 -0.06 -4.28 -5.04
CA ALA A 75 -0.59 -4.35 -6.41
C ALA A 75 -0.27 -5.69 -7.12
N HIS A 76 0.79 -6.38 -6.68
CA HIS A 76 1.28 -7.63 -7.25
C HIS A 76 2.14 -8.37 -6.22
N VAL A 77 2.50 -9.63 -6.52
CA VAL A 77 3.44 -10.41 -5.70
C VAL A 77 4.78 -9.68 -5.58
N ASN A 78 5.38 -9.67 -4.39
CA ASN A 78 6.61 -8.93 -4.06
C ASN A 78 6.49 -7.39 -4.12
N CYS A 79 5.28 -6.84 -4.17
CA CYS A 79 5.11 -5.39 -4.02
C CYS A 79 5.58 -4.95 -2.63
N ARG A 80 6.37 -3.87 -2.58
CA ARG A 80 6.96 -3.29 -1.37
C ARG A 80 6.55 -1.83 -1.16
N CYS A 81 5.59 -1.35 -1.94
CA CYS A 81 5.06 0.01 -1.82
C CYS A 81 4.13 0.09 -0.60
N VAL A 82 3.87 1.29 -0.13
CA VAL A 82 3.02 1.56 1.03
C VAL A 82 2.03 2.67 0.72
N THR A 83 1.06 2.87 1.61
CA THR A 83 0.25 4.09 1.63
C THR A 83 0.49 4.85 2.92
N ASP A 84 0.64 6.16 2.82
CA ASP A 84 0.67 7.05 3.97
C ASP A 84 -0.66 7.78 4.12
N VAL A 85 -1.10 7.99 5.36
CA VAL A 85 -2.36 8.69 5.67
C VAL A 85 -2.03 10.13 6.01
N GLU A 86 -2.32 11.04 5.08
CA GLU A 86 -2.02 12.45 5.21
C GLU A 86 -3.26 13.24 5.66
N LEU A 87 -3.07 14.22 6.55
CA LEU A 87 -4.14 15.15 6.93
C LEU A 87 -4.47 16.08 5.76
N VAL A 88 -5.76 16.28 5.50
CA VAL A 88 -6.20 17.31 4.56
C VAL A 88 -6.23 18.64 5.31
N ALA A 89 -5.42 19.60 4.86
CA ALA A 89 -5.38 20.96 5.41
C ALA A 89 -6.58 21.81 4.97
#